data_AF-A0A920A8P2-F1
#
_entry.id   AF-A0A920A8P2-F1
#
_cell.length_a   1.000
_cell.length_b   1.000
_cell.length_c   1.000
_cell.angle_alpha   90.00
_cell.angle_beta   90.00
_cell.angle_gamma   90.00
#
_symmetry.space_group_name_H-M   'P 1'
#
loop_
_entity.id
_entity.type
_entity.pdbx_description
1 polymer ?
#
loop_
_entity_poly.entity_id
_entity_poly.type
_entity_poly.pdbx_seq_one_letter_code
_entity_poly.pdbx_strand_id
1 'polypeptide(L)' 'MRGGITKVLIPKDNEKDLTEVPDNIRAGLEIVPVENMDEVLSHALQHLPVAIEWDEDAYYASQEIARVDDPEASQPH' A
#
# COMPACT_ATOMS: atom_id res chain seq x y z
N MET A 1 23.73 9.43 11.43
CA MET A 1 22.33 9.87 11.26
C MET A 1 21.49 8.63 11.00
N ARG A 2 20.47 8.35 11.82
CA ARG A 2 19.52 7.26 11.55
C ARG A 2 18.60 7.75 10.44
N GLY A 3 18.34 6.91 9.42
CA GLY A 3 17.82 7.29 8.09
C GLY A 3 16.37 7.79 8.04
N GLY A 4 15.95 8.70 8.92
CA GLY A 4 14.65 9.38 8.87
C GLY A 4 13.44 8.52 9.25
N ILE A 5 13.62 7.22 9.51
CA ILE A 5 12.53 6.32 9.91
C ILE A 5 12.28 6.51 11.41
N THR A 6 11.10 7.06 11.73
CA THR A 6 10.67 7.32 13.10
C THR A 6 9.52 6.42 13.54
N LYS A 7 8.84 5.76 12.62
CA LYS A 7 7.65 4.95 12.87
C LYS A 7 7.79 3.57 12.21
N VAL A 8 7.48 2.52 12.95
CA VAL A 8 7.60 1.11 12.52
C VAL A 8 6.31 0.38 12.88
N LEU A 9 5.76 -0.34 11.91
CA LEU A 9 4.59 -1.22 12.10
C LEU A 9 5.08 -2.66 12.25
N ILE A 10 4.61 -3.38 13.26
CA ILE A 10 4.97 -4.79 13.49
C ILE A 10 3.71 -5.65 13.64
N PRO A 11 3.74 -6.94 13.27
CA PRO A 11 2.67 -7.86 13.63
C PRO A 11 2.49 -7.92 15.15
N LYS A 12 1.24 -7.96 15.63
CA LYS A 12 0.91 -7.98 17.07
C LYS A 12 1.57 -9.14 17.81
N ASP A 13 1.69 -10.31 17.17
CA ASP A 13 2.37 -11.47 17.76
C ASP A 13 3.86 -11.25 18.05
N ASN A 14 4.50 -10.28 17.38
CA ASN A 14 5.91 -9.93 17.57
C ASN A 14 6.12 -8.90 18.70
N GLU A 15 5.06 -8.40 19.35
CA GLU A 15 5.18 -7.46 20.46
C GLU A 15 6.00 -8.06 21.63
N LYS A 16 5.86 -9.35 21.89
CA LYS A 16 6.62 -10.09 22.91
C LYS A 16 8.14 -10.06 22.67
N ASP A 17 8.54 -10.05 21.40
CA ASP A 17 9.94 -10.07 20.98
C ASP A 17 10.60 -8.68 21.12
N LEU A 18 9.81 -7.62 21.37
CA LEU A 18 10.34 -6.27 21.62
C LEU A 18 11.16 -6.17 22.90
N THR A 19 10.98 -7.12 23.82
CA THR A 19 11.80 -7.22 25.05
C THR A 19 13.27 -7.50 24.74
N GLU A 20 13.57 -8.11 23.59
CA GLU A 20 14.93 -8.40 23.13
C GLU A 20 15.58 -7.21 22.40
N VAL A 21 14.78 -6.21 22.01
CA VAL A 21 15.28 -5.02 21.29
C VAL A 21 15.97 -4.07 22.29
N PRO A 22 17.18 -3.57 22.03
CA PRO A 22 17.84 -2.61 22.92
C PRO A 22 17.09 -1.28 23.09
N ASP A 23 17.15 -0.67 24.29
CA ASP A 23 16.45 0.59 24.60
C ASP A 23 16.91 1.76 23.72
N ASN A 24 18.19 1.77 23.31
CA ASN A 24 18.72 2.80 22.42
C ASN A 24 18.11 2.74 21.00
N ILE A 25 17.49 1.62 20.61
CA ILE A 25 16.73 1.47 19.36
C ILE A 25 15.27 1.86 19.62
N ARG A 26 14.65 1.34 20.69
CA ARG A 26 13.25 1.62 21.05
C ARG A 26 12.98 3.09 21.35
N ALA A 27 13.89 3.78 22.04
CA ALA A 27 13.70 5.19 22.41
C ALA A 27 13.63 6.18 21.23
N GLY A 28 14.03 5.75 20.03
CA GLY A 28 14.01 6.58 18.82
C GLY A 28 12.95 6.18 17.80
N LEU A 29 12.08 5.21 18.11
CA LEU A 29 11.11 4.65 17.18
C LEU A 29 9.73 4.53 17.85
N GLU A 30 8.71 5.05 17.16
CA GLU A 30 7.31 4.74 17.45
C GLU A 30 7.01 3.35 16.87
N ILE A 31 6.87 2.35 17.73
CA ILE A 31 6.53 0.98 17.33
C ILE A 31 5.02 0.78 17.50
N VAL A 32 4.34 0.43 16.43
CA VAL A 32 2.87 0.24 16.40
C VAL A 32 2.57 -1.22 16.03
N PRO A 33 2.08 -2.04 16.97
CA PRO A 33 1.61 -3.39 16.67
C PRO A 33 0.31 -3.33 15.86
N VAL A 34 0.17 -4.21 14.85
CA VAL A 34 -1.01 -4.32 13.99
C VAL A 34 -1.48 -5.77 13.85
N GLU A 35 -2.79 -5.97 13.72
CA GLU A 35 -3.40 -7.31 13.61
C GLU A 35 -3.70 -7.72 12.16
N ASN A 36 -3.93 -6.75 11.27
CA ASN A 36 -4.37 -7.00 9.90
C ASN A 36 -3.86 -5.93 8.92
N MET A 37 -4.12 -6.16 7.63
CA MET A 37 -3.67 -5.26 6.56
C MET A 37 -4.40 -3.91 6.59
N ASP A 38 -5.67 -3.87 7.00
CA ASP A 38 -6.44 -2.64 7.07
C ASP A 38 -5.83 -1.63 8.05
N GLU A 39 -5.29 -2.11 9.18
CA GLU A 39 -4.54 -1.30 10.13
C GLU A 39 -3.22 -0.78 9.54
N VAL A 40 -2.50 -1.61 8.78
CA VAL A 40 -1.30 -1.18 8.05
C VAL A 40 -1.63 -0.05 7.09
N LEU A 41 -2.68 -0.22 6.28
CA LEU A 41 -3.10 0.78 5.30
C LEU A 41 -3.50 2.10 5.98
N SER A 42 -4.20 2.02 7.11
CA SER A 42 -4.61 3.20 7.89
C SER A 42 -3.42 3.99 8.45
N HIS A 43 -2.30 3.33 8.76
CA HIS A 43 -1.08 3.98 9.23
C HIS A 43 -0.14 4.44 8.12
N ALA A 44 -0.11 3.73 7.00
CA ALA A 44 0.86 3.94 5.93
C ALA A 44 0.38 4.94 4.86
N LEU A 45 -0.93 4.99 4.59
CA LEU A 45 -1.47 5.88 3.57
C LEU A 45 -1.69 7.28 4.11
N GLN A 46 -1.35 8.28 3.31
CA GLN A 46 -1.63 9.69 3.66
C GLN A 46 -3.14 9.98 3.69
N HIS A 47 -3.91 9.27 2.86
CA HIS A 47 -5.37 9.24 2.89
C HIS A 47 -5.84 7.90 2.32
N LEU A 48 -7.04 7.45 2.72
CA LEU A 48 -7.64 6.25 2.15
C LEU A 48 -8.04 6.49 0.67
N PRO A 49 -7.97 5.45 -0.18
CA PRO A 49 -8.46 5.55 -1.54
C PRO A 49 -9.98 5.73 -1.55
N VAL A 50 -10.47 6.50 -2.51
CA VAL A 50 -11.89 6.66 -2.77
C VAL A 50 -12.25 5.79 -3.96
N ALA A 51 -13.31 4.99 -3.83
CA ALA A 51 -13.80 4.19 -4.94
C ALA A 51 -14.25 5.11 -6.09
N ILE A 52 -13.78 4.82 -7.30
CA ILE A 52 -14.26 5.46 -8.51
C ILE A 52 -15.41 4.63 -9.09
N GLU A 53 -16.37 5.30 -9.74
CA GLU A 53 -17.35 4.60 -10.57
C GLU A 53 -16.69 4.25 -11.91
N TRP A 54 -16.74 2.97 -12.27
CA TRP A 54 -16.22 2.48 -13.54
C TRP A 54 -17.34 2.48 -14.56
N ASP A 55 -17.17 3.26 -15.63
CA ASP A 55 -18.07 3.27 -16.77
C ASP A 55 -17.57 2.23 -17.80
N GLU A 56 -18.26 1.09 -17.82
CA GLU A 56 -17.90 -0.05 -18.68
C GLU A 56 -18.07 0.29 -20.16
N ASP A 57 -19.11 1.05 -20.51
CA ASP A 57 -19.39 1.48 -21.88
C ASP A 57 -18.29 2.41 -22.41
N ALA A 58 -17.86 3.39 -21.61
CA ALA A 58 -16.77 4.29 -21.93
C ALA A 58 -15.42 3.55 -22.08
N TYR A 59 -15.17 2.54 -21.25
CA TYR A 59 -13.97 1.71 -21.34
C TYR A 59 -13.93 0.92 -22.66
N TYR A 60 -15.01 0.22 -23.02
CA TYR A 60 -15.05 -0.51 -24.29
C TYR A 60 -15.06 0.42 -25.50
N ALA A 61 -15.72 1.57 -25.43
CA ALA A 61 -15.65 2.59 -26.47
C ALA A 61 -14.21 3.07 -26.70
N SER A 62 -13.43 3.30 -25.63
CA SER A 62 -12.02 3.67 -25.73
C SER A 62 -11.16 2.57 -26.38
N GLN A 63 -11.45 1.30 -26.09
CA GLN A 63 -10.74 0.17 -26.69
C GLN A 63 -11.13 -0.05 -28.15
N GLU A 64 -12.38 0.17 -28.53
CA GLU A 64 -12.81 0.06 -29.93
C GLU A 64 -12.19 1.17 -30.78
N ILE A 65 -12.14 2.41 -30.28
CA ILE A 65 -11.42 3.52 -30.93
C ILE A 65 -9.93 3.15 -31.11
N ALA A 66 -9.28 2.63 -30.06
CA ALA A 66 -7.88 2.21 -30.14
C ALA A 66 -7.63 1.08 -31.16
N ARG A 67 -8.55 0.12 -31.29
CA ARG A 67 -8.47 -0.96 -32.31
C ARG A 67 -8.71 -0.46 -33.73
N VAL A 68 -9.52 0.58 -33.88
CA VAL A 68 -9.79 1.20 -35.18
C VAL A 68 -8.59 2.02 -35.66
N ASP A 69 -7.90 2.71 -34.73
CA ASP A 69 -6.70 3.51 -35.03
C ASP A 69 -5.42 2.65 -35.18
N ASP A 70 -5.30 1.51 -34.49
CA ASP A 70 -4.17 0.57 -34.63
C ASP A 70 -4.61 -0.90 -34.44
N PRO A 71 -4.83 -1.66 -35.53
CA PRO A 71 -5.38 -3.02 -35.45
C PRO A 71 -4.38 -4.08 -34.94
N GLU A 72 -3.09 -3.77 -34.79
CA GLU A 72 -2.08 -4.68 -34.20
C GLU A 72 -1.97 -4.55 -32.67
N ALA A 73 -2.55 -3.51 -32.06
CA ALA A 73 -2.45 -3.22 -30.63
C ALA A 73 -3.10 -4.24 -29.67
N SER A 74 -3.70 -5.32 -30.18
CA SER A 74 -4.53 -6.23 -29.40
C SER A 74 -3.96 -7.64 -29.18
N GLN A 75 -2.64 -7.87 -29.33
CA GLN A 75 -2.00 -9.11 -28.84
C GLN A 75 -1.47 -8.95 -27.40
N PRO A 76 -2.20 -9.39 -26.37
CA PRO A 76 -1.60 -9.69 -25.08
C PRO A 76 -0.83 -11.02 -25.16
N HIS A 77 0.37 -11.05 -24.59
CA HIS A 77 1.19 -12.25 -24.37
C HIS A 77 0.76 -13.01 -23.11
#